data_AF-D8FB55-F1
#
_entry.id   AF-D8FB55-F1
#
_cell.length_a   1.000
_cell.length_b   1.000
_cell.length_c   1.000
_cell.angle_alpha   90.00
_cell.angle_beta   90.00
_cell.angle_gamma   90.00
#
_symmetry.space_group_name_H-M   'P 1'
#
loop_
_entity.id
_entity.type
_entity.pdbx_description
1 polymer ?
#
loop_
_entity_poly.entity_id
_entity_poly.type
_entity_poly.pdbx_seq_one_letter_code
_entity_poly.pdbx_strand_id
1 'polypeptide(L)'
;LKPLFPKRIRKIAGGFAFIEHRFLRKGFWESLSHIELLLYIFLVVVSDKNGLSYYGYDKICRILRVDADQYINARNRLLDKDLIGFDGRVFQVLSLPDRPVIVKPVKEVRNGGWFSLGETVQEIIREKGRGINPNS
;
A
#
# COMPACT_ATOMS: atom_id res chain seq x y z
N LEU A 1 32.23 20.42 5.68
CA LEU A 1 31.51 20.37 6.98
C LEU A 1 32.10 19.24 7.83
N LYS A 2 32.43 19.50 9.10
CA LYS A 2 32.95 18.49 10.03
C LYS A 2 31.75 17.80 10.75
N PRO A 3 31.75 16.47 10.92
CA PRO A 3 30.68 15.78 11.65
C PRO A 3 30.55 16.23 13.10
N LEU A 4 29.32 16.35 13.61
CA LEU A 4 29.05 16.71 15.01
C LEU A 4 29.61 15.67 16.00
N PHE A 5 29.56 14.39 15.64
CA PHE A 5 30.07 13.27 16.44
C PHE A 5 31.02 12.38 15.64
N PRO A 6 32.30 12.75 15.48
CA PRO A 6 33.24 12.03 14.63
C PRO A 6 33.46 10.56 15.03
N LYS A 7 33.29 10.22 16.31
CA LYS A 7 33.42 8.84 16.83
C LYS A 7 32.18 7.96 16.58
N ARG A 8 31.06 8.55 16.15
CA ARG A 8 29.77 7.87 15.94
C ARG A 8 29.24 8.05 14.51
N ILE A 9 30.15 8.09 13.54
CA ILE A 9 29.76 8.12 12.12
C ILE A 9 29.04 6.81 11.80
N ARG A 10 27.81 6.92 11.29
CA ARG A 10 27.01 5.77 10.86
C ARG A 10 27.77 5.01 9.77
N LYS A 11 27.82 3.69 9.91
CA LYS A 11 28.35 2.78 8.89
C LYS A 11 27.21 1.92 8.36
N ILE A 12 27.30 1.51 7.09
CA ILE A 12 26.45 0.45 6.55
C ILE A 12 27.09 -0.86 7.00
N ALA A 13 26.50 -1.54 7.98
CA ALA A 13 27.03 -2.77 8.55
C ALA A 13 26.13 -3.95 8.17
N GLY A 14 26.53 -4.73 7.16
CA GLY A 14 25.93 -6.02 6.79
C GLY A 14 24.46 -6.03 6.35
N GLY A 15 23.72 -4.93 6.50
CA GLY A 15 22.32 -4.80 6.11
C GLY A 15 22.18 -4.42 4.64
N PHE A 16 21.16 -4.99 3.99
CA PHE A 16 20.77 -4.66 2.62
C PHE A 16 19.74 -3.52 2.56
N ALA A 17 19.21 -3.11 3.71
CA ALA A 17 18.26 -2.02 3.84
C ALA A 17 18.94 -0.65 3.65
N PHE A 18 18.66 0.01 2.53
CA PHE A 18 19.00 1.42 2.31
C PHE A 18 17.80 2.17 1.72
N ILE A 19 17.73 3.46 2.00
CA ILE A 19 16.80 4.37 1.33
C ILE A 19 17.65 5.25 0.43
N GLU A 20 17.38 5.21 -0.87
CA GLU A 20 18.09 6.04 -1.83
C GLU A 20 17.85 7.52 -1.55
N HIS A 21 18.89 8.35 -1.71
CA HIS A 21 18.77 9.79 -1.51
C HIS A 21 17.74 10.42 -2.48
N ARG A 22 17.49 9.79 -3.64
CA ARG A 22 16.45 10.23 -4.58
C ARG A 22 15.03 10.04 -4.06
N PHE A 23 14.80 9.17 -3.07
CA PHE A 23 13.51 9.06 -2.39
C PHE A 23 13.05 10.41 -1.83
N LEU A 24 13.96 11.13 -1.17
CA LEU A 24 13.69 12.48 -0.68
C LEU A 24 13.77 13.52 -1.80
N ARG A 25 14.84 13.51 -2.61
CA ARG A 25 15.06 14.59 -3.61
C ARG A 25 14.05 14.61 -4.76
N LYS A 26 13.41 13.49 -5.09
CA LYS A 26 12.49 13.38 -6.22
C LYS A 26 11.01 13.41 -5.80
N GLY A 27 10.69 13.78 -4.57
CA GLY A 27 9.30 13.98 -4.16
C GLY A 27 8.57 12.71 -3.70
N PHE A 28 9.24 11.57 -3.55
CA PHE A 28 8.56 10.35 -3.10
C PHE A 28 8.10 10.50 -1.66
N TRP A 29 8.95 11.06 -0.80
CA TRP A 29 8.62 11.30 0.60
C TRP A 29 7.32 12.11 0.74
N GLU A 30 7.23 13.21 0.01
CA GLU A 30 6.10 14.14 0.02
C GLU A 30 4.85 13.54 -0.64
N SER A 31 5.01 12.56 -1.53
CA SER A 31 3.90 11.87 -2.18
C SER A 31 3.19 10.84 -1.28
N LEU A 32 3.79 10.50 -0.13
CA LEU A 32 3.31 9.45 0.76
C LEU A 32 2.65 10.01 2.02
N SER A 33 1.59 9.34 2.48
CA SER A 33 1.01 9.61 3.80
C SER A 33 1.93 9.11 4.92
N HIS A 34 1.67 9.54 6.16
CA HIS A 34 2.44 9.09 7.33
C HIS A 34 2.42 7.57 7.50
N ILE A 35 1.28 6.92 7.25
CA ILE A 35 1.15 5.46 7.37
C ILE A 35 1.82 4.75 6.20
N GLU A 36 1.72 5.30 4.99
CA GLU A 36 2.46 4.79 3.82
C GLU A 36 3.97 4.85 4.03
N LEU A 37 4.50 5.97 4.54
CA LEU A 37 5.90 6.12 4.91
C LEU A 37 6.32 5.11 5.98
N LEU A 38 5.52 4.99 7.04
CA LEU A 38 5.82 4.06 8.14
C LEU A 38 5.89 2.62 7.64
N LEU A 39 4.92 2.19 6.83
CA LEU A 39 4.90 0.85 6.24
C LEU A 39 6.07 0.65 5.26
N TYR A 40 6.32 1.60 4.36
CA TYR A 40 7.40 1.51 3.37
C TYR A 40 8.77 1.42 4.05
N ILE A 41 9.06 2.30 5.02
CA ILE A 41 10.33 2.28 5.77
C ILE A 41 10.48 0.97 6.55
N PHE A 42 9.40 0.50 7.18
CA PHE A 42 9.42 -0.80 7.86
C PHE A 42 9.80 -1.92 6.89
N LEU A 43 9.14 -2.00 5.73
CA LEU A 43 9.44 -3.02 4.72
C LEU A 43 10.87 -2.91 4.21
N VAL A 44 11.41 -1.71 3.96
CA VAL A 44 12.83 -1.52 3.61
C VAL A 44 13.75 -2.11 4.67
N VAL A 45 13.45 -1.91 5.95
CA VAL A 45 14.27 -2.39 7.07
C VAL A 45 14.24 -3.90 7.21
N VAL A 46 13.07 -4.53 7.04
CA VAL A 46 12.89 -5.97 7.27
C VAL A 46 13.13 -6.85 6.04
N SER A 47 13.38 -6.24 4.88
CA SER A 47 13.57 -6.97 3.63
C SER A 47 14.99 -7.54 3.49
N ASP A 48 15.10 -8.64 2.76
CA ASP A 48 16.38 -9.24 2.39
C ASP A 48 17.06 -8.49 1.23
N LYS A 49 18.16 -9.06 0.71
CA LYS A 49 18.94 -8.50 -0.42
C LYS A 49 18.15 -8.35 -1.73
N ASN A 50 17.03 -9.06 -1.89
CA ASN A 50 16.16 -9.01 -3.06
C ASN A 50 14.94 -8.10 -2.81
N GLY A 51 14.88 -7.44 -1.65
CA GLY A 51 13.74 -6.63 -1.24
C GLY A 51 12.60 -7.47 -0.67
N LEU A 52 12.78 -8.76 -0.35
CA LEU A 52 11.70 -9.63 0.10
C LEU A 52 11.47 -9.55 1.61
N SER A 53 10.22 -9.38 2.02
CA SER A 53 9.78 -9.46 3.42
C SER A 53 8.66 -10.48 3.58
N TYR A 54 8.81 -11.31 4.62
CA TYR A 54 7.88 -12.39 4.98
C TYR A 54 7.00 -12.05 6.19
N TYR A 55 6.96 -10.78 6.59
CA TYR A 55 6.14 -10.34 7.71
C TYR A 55 4.65 -10.34 7.31
N GLY A 56 3.87 -11.16 8.02
CA GLY A 56 2.43 -11.23 7.83
C GLY A 56 1.68 -10.01 8.40
N TYR A 57 0.49 -9.78 7.86
CA TYR A 57 -0.44 -8.70 8.20
C TYR A 57 -0.56 -8.43 9.71
N ASP A 58 -0.97 -9.42 10.51
CA ASP A 58 -1.20 -9.24 11.96
C ASP A 58 0.05 -8.76 12.70
N LYS A 59 1.21 -9.26 12.28
CA LYS A 59 2.48 -8.88 12.89
C LYS A 59 2.87 -7.46 12.50
N ILE A 60 2.63 -7.05 11.26
CA ILE A 60 2.87 -5.67 10.81
C ILE A 60 1.97 -4.71 11.58
N CYS A 61 0.66 -4.95 11.63
CA CYS A 61 -0.29 -4.09 12.36
C CYS A 61 0.10 -3.94 13.83
N ARG A 62 0.47 -5.05 14.49
CA ARG A 62 0.91 -5.02 15.89
C ARG A 62 2.21 -4.23 16.10
N ILE A 63 3.20 -4.37 15.21
CA ILE A 63 4.49 -3.67 15.34
C ILE A 63 4.32 -2.18 15.07
N LEU A 64 3.60 -1.83 14.00
CA LEU A 64 3.40 -0.44 13.59
C LEU A 64 2.32 0.28 14.40
N ARG A 65 1.53 -0.46 15.18
CA ARG A 65 0.39 0.04 15.98
C ARG A 65 -0.62 0.78 15.11
N VAL A 66 -0.94 0.18 13.96
CA VAL A 66 -1.94 0.67 13.00
C VAL A 66 -3.11 -0.30 12.96
N ASP A 67 -4.30 0.22 12.67
CA ASP A 67 -5.47 -0.62 12.47
C ASP A 67 -5.49 -1.27 11.07
N ALA A 68 -6.46 -2.16 10.88
CA ALA A 68 -6.65 -2.93 9.65
C ALA A 68 -6.82 -2.04 8.42
N ASP A 69 -7.69 -1.04 8.53
CA ASP A 69 -8.08 -0.19 7.41
C ASP A 69 -6.93 0.74 7.01
N GLN A 70 -6.22 1.30 7.99
CA GLN A 70 -5.01 2.08 7.77
C GLN A 70 -3.94 1.27 7.04
N TYR A 71 -3.70 0.03 7.49
CA TYR A 71 -2.75 -0.86 6.83
C TYR A 71 -3.18 -1.20 5.41
N ILE A 72 -4.44 -1.63 5.20
CA ILE A 72 -4.94 -2.06 3.89
C ILE A 72 -4.83 -0.89 2.90
N ASN A 73 -5.25 0.31 3.32
CA ASN A 73 -5.17 1.51 2.50
C ASN A 73 -3.72 1.89 2.18
N ALA A 74 -2.82 1.88 3.16
CA ALA A 74 -1.41 2.18 2.95
C ALA A 74 -0.74 1.16 2.01
N ARG A 75 -0.99 -0.14 2.22
CA ARG A 75 -0.48 -1.21 1.36
C ARG A 75 -0.93 -1.04 -0.08
N ASN A 76 -2.23 -0.83 -0.30
CA ASN A 76 -2.79 -0.66 -1.64
C ASN A 76 -2.23 0.61 -2.31
N ARG A 77 -2.09 1.71 -1.56
CA ARG A 77 -1.47 2.94 -2.08
C ARG A 77 -0.01 2.76 -2.45
N LEU A 78 0.76 1.96 -1.70
CA LEU A 78 2.16 1.66 -2.04
C LEU A 78 2.26 0.76 -3.29
N LEU A 79 1.32 -0.18 -3.47
CA LEU A 79 1.19 -0.98 -4.70
C LEU A 79 0.87 -0.08 -5.90
N ASP A 80 -0.15 0.77 -5.78
CA ASP A 80 -0.55 1.71 -6.85
C ASP A 80 0.57 2.70 -7.23
N LYS A 81 1.47 3.00 -6.28
CA LYS A 81 2.61 3.89 -6.48
C LYS A 81 3.86 3.19 -7.02
N ASP A 82 3.78 1.88 -7.29
CA ASP A 82 4.88 1.06 -7.79
C ASP A 82 6.11 1.08 -6.85
N LEU A 83 5.87 1.12 -5.54
CA LEU A 83 6.92 1.10 -4.52
C LEU A 83 7.12 -0.26 -3.88
N ILE A 84 6.07 -1.11 -3.93
CA ILE A 84 6.11 -2.48 -3.44
C ILE A 84 5.36 -3.41 -4.40
N GLY A 85 5.76 -4.68 -4.42
CA GLY A 85 4.95 -5.80 -4.90
C GLY A 85 4.40 -6.60 -3.71
N PHE A 86 3.24 -7.23 -3.89
CA PHE A 86 2.61 -8.09 -2.88
C PHE A 86 1.78 -9.19 -3.53
N ASP A 87 2.05 -10.45 -3.19
CA ASP A 87 1.35 -11.62 -3.76
C ASP A 87 0.24 -12.19 -2.85
N GLY A 88 -0.03 -11.53 -1.72
CA GLY A 88 -0.94 -12.01 -0.67
C GLY A 88 -0.21 -12.61 0.55
N ARG A 89 1.08 -12.91 0.44
CA ARG A 89 1.90 -13.48 1.53
C ARG A 89 3.23 -12.76 1.71
N VAL A 90 3.91 -12.45 0.61
CA VAL A 90 5.25 -11.90 0.55
C VAL A 90 5.21 -10.51 -0.04
N PHE A 91 5.97 -9.61 0.59
CA PHE A 91 6.24 -8.28 0.06
C PHE A 91 7.55 -8.27 -0.70
N GLN A 92 7.62 -7.50 -1.78
CA GLN A 92 8.87 -7.08 -2.39
C GLN A 92 8.96 -5.55 -2.38
N VAL A 93 10.03 -4.98 -1.84
CA VAL A 93 10.36 -3.56 -2.04
C VAL A 93 10.99 -3.41 -3.42
N LEU A 94 10.40 -2.55 -4.25
CA LEU A 94 10.82 -2.37 -5.64
C LEU A 94 11.91 -1.30 -5.75
N SER A 95 12.65 -1.32 -6.86
CA SER A 95 13.49 -0.18 -7.24
C SER A 95 12.64 1.05 -7.47
N LEU A 96 13.06 2.22 -6.99
CA LEU A 96 12.29 3.44 -7.20
C LEU A 96 12.13 3.75 -8.69
N PRO A 97 10.91 4.10 -9.16
CA PRO A 97 10.71 4.58 -10.51
C PRO A 97 11.43 5.92 -10.73
N ASP A 98 11.43 6.42 -11.96
CA ASP A 98 12.14 7.67 -12.28
C ASP A 98 11.58 8.90 -11.56
N ARG A 99 10.28 8.87 -11.25
CA ARG A 99 9.52 9.91 -10.55
C ARG A 99 8.33 9.28 -9.80
N PRO A 100 7.78 9.95 -8.77
CA PRO A 100 6.60 9.47 -8.07
C PRO A 100 5.41 9.24 -9.02
N VAL A 101 4.74 8.10 -8.87
CA VAL A 101 3.50 7.81 -9.58
C VAL A 101 2.37 8.61 -8.93
N ILE A 102 1.69 9.44 -9.72
CA ILE A 102 0.55 10.22 -9.24
C ILE A 102 -0.68 9.33 -9.27
N VAL A 103 -1.00 8.74 -8.12
CA VAL A 103 -2.24 7.99 -7.93
C VAL A 103 -3.35 9.00 -7.62
N LYS A 104 -4.33 9.12 -8.53
CA LYS A 104 -5.51 9.93 -8.26
C LYS A 104 -6.24 9.30 -7.07
N PRO A 105 -6.72 10.09 -6.09
CA PRO A 105 -7.58 9.53 -5.07
C PRO A 105 -8.77 8.88 -5.80
N VAL A 106 -8.93 7.57 -5.62
CA VAL A 106 -10.20 6.91 -5.90
C VAL A 106 -11.21 7.76 -5.15
N LYS A 107 -12.17 8.35 -5.87
CA LYS A 107 -13.25 9.11 -5.24
C LYS A 107 -13.82 8.21 -4.16
N GLU A 108 -13.63 8.61 -2.92
CA GLU A 108 -14.27 7.99 -1.79
C GLU A 108 -15.76 7.97 -2.14
N VAL A 109 -16.30 6.78 -2.39
CA VAL A 109 -17.75 6.63 -2.45
C VAL A 109 -18.19 6.99 -1.04
N ARG A 110 -18.57 8.26 -0.86
CA ARG A 110 -19.07 8.78 0.41
C ARG A 110 -20.11 7.80 0.91
N ASN A 111 -19.92 7.32 2.12
CA ASN A 111 -20.84 6.45 2.85
C ASN A 111 -22.30 6.82 2.54
N GLY A 112 -22.97 5.94 1.80
CA GLY A 112 -24.32 6.14 1.29
C GLY A 112 -24.61 5.23 0.10
N GLY A 113 -24.54 3.91 0.29
CA GLY A 113 -25.08 2.96 -0.68
C GLY A 113 -24.14 1.84 -1.13
N TRP A 114 -23.46 1.18 -0.20
CA TRP A 114 -23.24 -0.27 -0.36
C TRP A 114 -24.41 -0.99 0.34
N PHE A 115 -25.64 -0.71 -0.12
CA PHE A 115 -26.75 -1.60 0.13
C PHE A 115 -26.71 -2.68 -0.95
N SER A 116 -26.20 -3.82 -0.49
CA SER A 116 -26.42 -5.20 -0.92
C SER A 116 -26.28 -5.52 -2.41
N LEU A 117 -25.20 -6.23 -2.74
CA LEU A 117 -25.10 -7.09 -3.93
C LEU A 117 -26.35 -8.00 -4.10
N GLY A 118 -27.06 -8.30 -3.01
CA GLY A 118 -28.32 -9.04 -3.02
C GLY A 118 -29.51 -8.27 -3.58
N GLU A 119 -29.57 -6.94 -3.45
CA GLU A 119 -30.66 -6.12 -3.99
C GLU A 119 -30.50 -5.93 -5.51
N THR A 120 -29.26 -5.74 -5.99
CA THR A 120 -28.95 -5.69 -7.42
C THR A 120 -29.27 -7.01 -8.12
N VAL A 121 -29.02 -8.15 -7.47
CA VAL A 121 -29.38 -9.46 -8.02
C VAL A 121 -30.89 -9.66 -8.05
N GLN A 122 -31.63 -9.24 -7.01
CA GLN A 122 -33.09 -9.33 -6.98
C GLN A 122 -33.77 -8.41 -8.01
N GLU A 123 -33.20 -7.24 -8.27
CA GLU A 123 -33.73 -6.32 -9.28
C GLU A 123 -33.50 -6.84 -10.71
N ILE A 124 -32.33 -7.44 -10.99
CA ILE A 124 -32.05 -8.11 -12.26
C ILE A 124 -32.96 -9.35 -12.45
N ILE A 125 -33.24 -10.11 -11.38
CA ILE A 125 -34.20 -11.24 -11.43
C ILE A 125 -35.62 -10.74 -11.68
N ARG A 126 -36.03 -9.62 -11.06
CA ARG A 126 -37.36 -9.00 -11.22
C ARG A 126 -37.58 -8.44 -12.63
N GLU A 127 -36.56 -7.86 -13.25
CA GLU A 127 -36.64 -7.34 -14.63
C GLU A 127 -36.74 -8.45 -15.67
N LYS A 128 -36.02 -9.58 -15.50
CA LYS A 128 -36.15 -10.75 -16.38
C LYS A 128 -37.47 -11.51 -16.20
N GLY A 129 -38.16 -11.36 -15.07
CA GLY A 129 -39.46 -12.00 -14.80
C GLY A 129 -40.68 -11.33 -15.44
N ARG A 130 -40.58 -10.10 -15.97
CA ARG A 130 -41.71 -9.39 -16.61
C ARG A 130 -41.92 -9.72 -18.10
N GLY A 131 -41.12 -10.62 -18.68
CA GLY A 131 -41.11 -10.90 -20.11
C GLY A 131 -41.95 -12.09 -20.60
N ILE A 132 -42.72 -12.77 -19.75
CA ILE A 132 -43.52 -13.92 -20.18
C ILE A 132 -44.97 -13.72 -19.72
N ASN A 133 -45.81 -13.21 -20.62
CA ASN A 133 -47.26 -13.34 -20.50
C ASN A 133 -47.72 -14.50 -21.40
N PRO A 134 -48.25 -15.61 -20.84
CA PRO A 134 -48.66 -16.76 -21.64
C PRO A 134 -50.05 -16.63 -22.31
N ASN A 135 -50.66 -15.45 -22.37
CA ASN A 135 -51.97 -15.24 -23.02
C ASN A 135 -51.97 -14.11 -24.06
N SER A 136 -51.17 -14.26 -25.13
CA SER A 136 -51.33 -13.52 -26.39
C SER A 136 -51.38 -14.48 -27.56
#